data_AF-A0A2V6M098-F1
#
_entry.id   AF-A0A2V6M098-F1
#
_cell.length_a   1.000
_cell.length_b   1.000
_cell.length_c   1.000
_cell.angle_alpha   90.00
_cell.angle_beta   90.00
_cell.angle_gamma   90.00
#
_symmetry.space_group_name_H-M   'P 1'
#
loop_
_entity.id
_entity.type
_entity.pdbx_description
1 polymer ?
#
loop_
_entity_poly.entity_id
_entity_poly.type
_entity_poly.pdbx_seq_one_letter_code
_entity_poly.pdbx_strand_id
1 'polypeptide(L)'
;MTRLRWATARHAKLEIMTNDQMTKRSRSWTSSFGLRHSFVICLLILATGIGVAFAQKRNITEKDLWEFVWIGDPQVSPDGSRVAFVRVTVNEKKEGYNTSIWSVPAAGGEEPHQLTKGDHDSTPRWSPDGKYLLFLRATEKDGKPEPPQLSMLPMAGGDSFSFTDLPKGAGSPVWSPDGKSIAFTSDTNADDLAKQEKKKRKEEELTKAMSETSASPPASPQSSKTPTPKSATKLPRRRRPKRNTRVIFM
;
A
#
# COMPACT_ATOMS: atom_id res chain seq x y z
N MET A 1 -29.66 -7.65 -47.76
CA MET A 1 -30.83 -8.34 -48.36
C MET A 1 -31.12 -9.50 -47.43
N THR A 2 -32.23 -9.57 -46.68
CA THR A 2 -33.58 -9.87 -47.18
C THR A 2 -34.62 -9.47 -46.11
N ARG A 3 -35.75 -8.92 -46.57
CA ARG A 3 -36.94 -8.53 -45.79
C ARG A 3 -37.87 -9.73 -45.54
N LEU A 4 -38.78 -9.60 -44.55
CA LEU A 4 -40.21 -10.00 -44.47
C LEU A 4 -40.55 -10.11 -42.95
N ARG A 5 -41.42 -9.38 -42.24
CA ARG A 5 -42.65 -8.60 -42.46
C ARG A 5 -43.96 -9.42 -42.42
N TRP A 6 -44.88 -9.00 -41.52
CA TRP A 6 -46.34 -9.30 -41.35
C TRP A 6 -46.70 -10.60 -40.58
N ALA A 7 -47.78 -10.77 -39.79
CA ALA A 7 -48.99 -9.96 -39.51
C ALA A 7 -49.86 -10.55 -38.35
N THR A 8 -50.55 -9.65 -37.61
CA THR A 8 -52.00 -9.67 -37.24
C THR A 8 -52.58 -10.61 -36.15
N ALA A 9 -52.91 -9.98 -35.01
CA ALA A 9 -54.17 -9.93 -34.23
C ALA A 9 -55.18 -11.11 -34.20
N ARG A 10 -55.76 -11.35 -33.00
CA ARG A 10 -57.22 -11.37 -32.80
C ARG A 10 -57.64 -11.30 -31.31
N HIS A 11 -58.64 -10.46 -31.07
CA HIS A 11 -59.46 -10.28 -29.87
C HIS A 11 -60.46 -11.43 -29.65
N ALA A 12 -60.82 -11.69 -28.38
CA ALA A 12 -62.17 -12.12 -27.92
C ALA A 12 -62.19 -11.92 -26.39
N LYS A 13 -62.93 -10.98 -25.77
CA LYS A 13 -64.38 -10.69 -25.64
C LYS A 13 -65.10 -11.60 -24.63
N LEU A 14 -65.35 -10.98 -23.46
CA LEU A 14 -66.42 -11.12 -22.47
C LEU A 14 -67.54 -12.16 -22.69
N GLU A 15 -67.90 -12.85 -21.60
CA GLU A 15 -69.29 -13.21 -21.32
C GLU A 15 -69.61 -13.05 -19.83
N ILE A 16 -70.74 -12.40 -19.58
CA ILE A 16 -71.32 -12.03 -18.28
C ILE A 16 -72.34 -13.13 -17.93
N MET A 17 -72.28 -13.70 -16.73
CA MET A 17 -73.40 -14.46 -16.16
C MET A 17 -73.87 -13.81 -14.86
N THR A 18 -74.97 -13.07 -14.98
CA THR A 18 -75.92 -12.71 -13.93
C THR A 18 -76.79 -13.92 -13.58
N ASN A 19 -76.93 -14.27 -12.31
CA ASN A 19 -78.11 -14.96 -11.77
C ASN A 19 -78.09 -14.80 -10.23
N ASP A 20 -78.82 -13.83 -9.69
CA ASP A 20 -80.23 -13.88 -9.29
C ASP A 20 -80.39 -14.20 -7.79
N GLN A 21 -81.27 -13.43 -7.19
CA GLN A 21 -81.49 -13.21 -5.78
C GLN A 21 -82.26 -14.38 -5.15
N MET A 22 -81.88 -14.80 -3.93
CA MET A 22 -82.81 -15.49 -3.03
C MET A 22 -82.65 -14.98 -1.60
N THR A 23 -83.69 -14.26 -1.22
CA THR A 23 -83.98 -13.64 0.07
C THR A 23 -84.12 -14.65 1.23
N LYS A 24 -83.65 -14.29 2.44
CA LYS A 24 -84.50 -14.06 3.64
C LYS A 24 -83.68 -13.98 4.94
N ARG A 25 -83.79 -12.80 5.59
CA ARG A 25 -83.96 -12.55 7.03
C ARG A 25 -83.31 -13.54 8.04
N SER A 26 -82.44 -13.04 8.91
CA SER A 26 -82.82 -12.72 10.31
C SER A 26 -81.68 -12.13 11.15
N ARG A 27 -81.93 -10.91 11.66
CA ARG A 27 -81.74 -10.45 13.06
C ARG A 27 -80.43 -10.81 13.81
N SER A 28 -79.62 -9.77 14.00
CA SER A 28 -78.93 -9.35 15.24
C SER A 28 -78.56 -10.40 16.30
N TRP A 29 -77.26 -10.54 16.56
CA TRP A 29 -76.77 -10.67 17.93
C TRP A 29 -75.41 -9.97 18.09
N THR A 30 -75.39 -8.94 18.91
CA THR A 30 -74.19 -8.33 19.48
C THR A 30 -73.65 -9.23 20.58
N SER A 31 -72.34 -9.49 20.62
CA SER A 31 -71.66 -9.74 21.90
C SER A 31 -70.16 -9.48 21.78
N SER A 32 -69.79 -8.32 22.29
CA SER A 32 -68.47 -7.91 22.76
C SER A 32 -67.77 -9.03 23.54
N PHE A 33 -66.56 -9.42 23.15
CA PHE A 33 -65.66 -10.16 24.03
C PHE A 33 -64.21 -9.89 23.64
N GLY A 34 -63.39 -9.46 24.61
CA GLY A 34 -61.96 -9.75 24.57
C GLY A 34 -60.97 -8.58 24.62
N LEU A 35 -61.36 -7.42 25.15
CA LEU A 35 -60.44 -6.36 25.60
C LEU A 35 -59.64 -6.83 26.83
N ARG A 36 -58.77 -7.83 26.67
CA ARG A 36 -57.90 -8.38 27.75
C ARG A 36 -56.48 -8.75 27.32
N HIS A 37 -56.17 -8.74 26.02
CA HIS A 37 -54.82 -9.09 25.51
C HIS A 37 -53.95 -7.88 25.13
N SER A 38 -54.51 -6.66 25.16
CA SER A 38 -53.81 -5.47 24.65
C SER A 38 -52.87 -4.82 25.68
N PHE A 39 -53.06 -5.06 26.98
CA PHE A 39 -52.24 -4.42 28.02
C PHE A 39 -50.92 -5.14 28.35
N VAL A 40 -50.80 -6.44 28.04
CA VAL A 40 -49.56 -7.21 28.31
C VAL A 40 -48.53 -7.04 27.19
N ILE A 41 -48.98 -6.82 25.95
CA ILE A 41 -48.08 -6.58 24.81
C ILE A 41 -47.49 -5.16 24.86
N CYS A 42 -48.23 -4.16 25.35
CA CYS A 42 -47.69 -2.81 25.57
C CYS A 42 -46.63 -2.74 26.68
N LEU A 43 -46.66 -3.65 27.67
CA LEU A 43 -45.67 -3.65 28.75
C LEU A 43 -44.38 -4.42 28.40
N LEU A 44 -44.43 -5.33 27.42
CA LEU A 44 -43.26 -6.08 26.94
C LEU A 44 -42.46 -5.36 25.84
N ILE A 45 -43.04 -4.34 25.19
CA ILE A 45 -42.33 -3.48 24.24
C ILE A 45 -41.55 -2.35 24.96
N LEU A 46 -41.83 -2.10 26.24
CA LEU A 46 -41.23 -1.00 27.01
C LEU A 46 -39.86 -1.31 27.64
N ALA A 47 -39.32 -2.52 27.46
CA ALA A 47 -38.07 -2.96 28.11
C ALA A 47 -36.88 -3.19 27.17
N THR A 48 -37.00 -2.91 25.87
CA THR A 48 -35.84 -2.87 24.96
C THR A 48 -35.28 -1.46 24.90
N GLY A 49 -34.76 -1.00 26.04
CA GLY A 49 -33.89 0.16 26.07
C GLY A 49 -32.63 -0.17 25.27
N ILE A 50 -32.58 0.23 24.01
CA ILE A 50 -31.35 0.27 23.23
C ILE A 50 -30.50 1.37 23.89
N GLY A 51 -29.69 0.98 24.87
CA GLY A 51 -28.66 1.84 25.41
C GLY A 51 -27.68 2.14 24.29
N VAL A 52 -27.84 3.31 23.66
CA VAL A 52 -26.79 3.87 22.82
C VAL A 52 -25.66 4.21 23.79
N ALA A 53 -24.67 3.31 23.90
CA ALA A 53 -23.45 3.58 24.62
C ALA A 53 -22.74 4.72 23.89
N PHE A 54 -22.96 5.95 24.35
CA PHE A 54 -22.13 7.06 23.93
C PHE A 54 -20.71 6.73 24.39
N ALA A 55 -19.83 6.47 23.43
CA ALA A 55 -18.41 6.36 23.69
C ALA A 55 -17.97 7.66 24.38
N GLN A 56 -17.68 7.57 25.68
CA GLN A 56 -17.30 8.73 26.47
C GLN A 56 -15.99 9.27 25.90
N LYS A 57 -16.02 10.53 25.44
CA LYS A 57 -14.84 11.18 24.85
C LYS A 57 -13.72 11.19 25.90
N ARG A 58 -12.67 10.40 25.67
CA ARG A 58 -11.50 10.33 26.56
C ARG A 58 -10.45 11.36 26.15
N ASN A 59 -9.63 11.78 27.10
CA ASN A 59 -8.48 12.63 26.82
C ASN A 59 -7.41 11.86 26.01
N ILE A 60 -6.61 12.61 25.25
CA ILE A 60 -5.38 12.07 24.64
C ILE A 60 -4.40 11.72 25.76
N THR A 61 -3.78 10.57 25.63
CA THR A 61 -2.75 10.00 26.50
C THR A 61 -1.48 9.76 25.70
N GLU A 62 -0.37 9.51 26.39
CA GLU A 62 0.90 9.14 25.74
C GLU A 62 0.76 7.94 24.80
N LYS A 63 -0.13 6.99 25.14
CA LYS A 63 -0.34 5.79 24.32
C LYS A 63 -0.90 6.10 22.94
N ASP A 64 -1.66 7.18 22.81
CA ASP A 64 -2.25 7.58 21.55
C ASP A 64 -1.19 8.03 20.56
N LEU A 65 -0.04 8.53 21.02
CA LEU A 65 1.10 8.89 20.17
C LEU A 65 1.58 7.72 19.30
N TRP A 66 1.42 6.48 19.80
CA TRP A 66 1.77 5.27 19.05
C TRP A 66 0.74 4.90 17.97
N GLU A 67 -0.49 5.40 18.09
CA GLU A 67 -1.58 5.17 17.14
C GLU A 67 -1.69 6.29 16.09
N PHE A 68 -0.90 7.37 16.22
CA PHE A 68 -0.89 8.43 15.23
C PHE A 68 -0.44 7.92 13.86
N VAL A 69 -1.21 8.32 12.85
CA VAL A 69 -0.91 8.10 11.45
C VAL A 69 -0.68 9.45 10.82
N TRP A 70 0.52 9.71 10.32
CA TRP A 70 0.81 10.92 9.56
C TRP A 70 0.73 10.64 8.07
N ILE A 71 0.16 11.60 7.34
CA ILE A 71 0.05 11.56 5.88
C ILE A 71 0.96 12.62 5.29
N GLY A 72 1.76 12.25 4.30
CA GLY A 72 2.72 13.14 3.64
C GLY A 72 2.78 12.94 2.14
N ASP A 73 3.33 13.95 1.45
CA ASP A 73 3.62 13.93 0.00
C ASP A 73 2.49 13.37 -0.89
N PRO A 74 1.29 13.97 -0.88
CA PRO A 74 0.18 13.54 -1.72
C PRO A 74 0.44 13.88 -3.21
N GLN A 75 0.12 12.95 -4.10
CA GLN A 75 0.39 13.01 -5.53
C GLN A 75 -0.81 12.48 -6.32
N VAL A 76 -1.43 13.36 -7.10
CA VAL A 76 -2.55 13.01 -7.97
C VAL A 76 -2.02 12.23 -9.19
N SER A 77 -2.71 11.17 -9.58
CA SER A 77 -2.39 10.40 -10.79
C SER A 77 -2.62 11.25 -12.06
N PRO A 78 -1.95 10.96 -13.19
CA PRO A 78 -2.07 11.77 -14.41
C PRO A 78 -3.49 11.85 -14.98
N ASP A 79 -4.28 10.80 -14.79
CA ASP A 79 -5.70 10.72 -15.18
C ASP A 79 -6.64 11.37 -14.16
N GLY A 80 -6.12 11.84 -13.02
CA GLY A 80 -6.89 12.45 -11.95
C GLY A 80 -7.72 11.49 -11.10
N SER A 81 -7.67 10.17 -11.35
CA SER A 81 -8.56 9.21 -10.70
C SER A 81 -8.15 8.85 -9.28
N ARG A 82 -6.86 8.96 -8.94
CA ARG A 82 -6.29 8.51 -7.66
C ARG A 82 -5.33 9.53 -7.07
N VAL A 83 -5.14 9.44 -5.76
CA VAL A 83 -4.09 10.16 -5.02
C VAL A 83 -3.22 9.13 -4.32
N ALA A 84 -1.93 9.08 -4.66
CA ALA A 84 -0.92 8.34 -3.91
C ALA A 84 -0.35 9.24 -2.80
N PHE A 85 -0.03 8.68 -1.64
CA PHE A 85 0.54 9.43 -0.52
C PHE A 85 1.40 8.52 0.35
N VAL A 86 2.28 9.13 1.15
CA VAL A 86 3.08 8.44 2.16
C VAL A 86 2.26 8.36 3.45
N ARG A 87 2.10 7.14 3.96
CA ARG A 87 1.55 6.88 5.29
C ARG A 87 2.71 6.58 6.24
N VAL A 88 2.79 7.33 7.33
CA VAL A 88 3.78 7.18 8.39
C VAL A 88 3.10 6.63 9.63
N THR A 89 3.63 5.56 10.20
CA THR A 89 3.17 4.95 11.45
C THR A 89 4.35 4.72 12.37
N VAL A 90 4.11 4.67 13.68
CA VAL A 90 5.15 4.20 14.61
C VAL A 90 5.44 2.73 14.31
N ASN A 91 6.72 2.36 14.28
CA ASN A 91 7.13 0.98 14.08
C ASN A 91 6.75 0.09 15.30
N GLU A 92 6.71 -1.22 15.10
CA GLU A 92 6.28 -2.17 16.14
C GLU A 92 7.15 -2.11 17.40
N LYS A 93 8.45 -1.81 17.23
CA LYS A 93 9.42 -1.66 18.33
C LYS A 93 9.26 -0.36 19.11
N LYS A 94 8.48 0.60 18.61
CA LYS A 94 8.29 1.96 19.18
C LYS A 94 9.59 2.77 19.29
N GLU A 95 10.53 2.52 18.39
CA GLU A 95 11.86 3.16 18.33
C GLU A 95 11.99 4.10 17.13
N GLY A 96 10.99 4.14 16.24
CA GLY A 96 11.00 4.93 15.02
C GLY A 96 9.69 4.84 14.25
N TYR A 97 9.77 5.13 12.96
CA TYR A 97 8.61 5.18 12.07
C TYR A 97 8.81 4.25 10.88
N ASN A 98 7.71 3.62 10.45
CA ASN A 98 7.62 2.98 9.16
C ASN A 98 6.90 3.92 8.19
N THR A 99 7.33 3.89 6.94
CA THR A 99 6.70 4.62 5.84
C THR A 99 6.37 3.67 4.70
N SER A 100 5.12 3.75 4.23
CA SER A 100 4.65 2.99 3.08
C SER A 100 3.80 3.88 2.20
N ILE A 101 3.70 3.54 0.92
CA ILE A 101 2.90 4.31 -0.03
C ILE A 101 1.51 3.71 -0.13
N TRP A 102 0.51 4.56 -0.02
CA TRP A 102 -0.91 4.22 -0.07
C TRP A 102 -1.60 5.03 -1.17
N SER A 103 -2.79 4.60 -1.56
CA SER A 103 -3.63 5.35 -2.51
C SER A 103 -5.10 5.35 -2.13
N VAL A 104 -5.81 6.39 -2.56
CA VAL A 104 -7.27 6.54 -2.48
C VAL A 104 -7.81 7.05 -3.81
N PRO A 105 -9.09 6.80 -4.14
CA PRO A 105 -9.77 7.51 -5.23
C PRO A 105 -9.82 9.01 -4.95
N ALA A 106 -9.55 9.83 -5.96
CA ALA A 106 -9.62 11.28 -5.82
C ALA A 106 -11.05 11.78 -5.51
N ALA A 107 -12.07 11.03 -5.94
CA ALA A 107 -13.48 11.30 -5.63
C ALA A 107 -13.88 10.88 -4.20
N GLY A 108 -13.01 10.17 -3.47
CA GLY A 108 -13.33 9.57 -2.17
C GLY A 108 -14.23 8.33 -2.29
N GLY A 109 -14.75 7.86 -1.15
CA GLY A 109 -15.73 6.76 -1.09
C GLY A 109 -15.15 5.35 -0.98
N GLU A 110 -13.84 5.17 -1.14
CA GLU A 110 -13.14 3.91 -0.86
C GLU A 110 -12.08 4.12 0.22
N GLU A 111 -11.86 3.06 1.02
CA GLU A 111 -10.79 3.02 2.01
C GLU A 111 -9.40 3.08 1.34
N PRO A 112 -8.40 3.68 2.01
CA PRO A 112 -7.03 3.66 1.52
C PRO A 112 -6.51 2.24 1.25
N HIS A 113 -5.82 2.07 0.13
CA HIS A 113 -5.16 0.83 -0.24
C HIS A 113 -3.64 0.99 -0.24
N GLN A 114 -2.93 0.05 0.40
CA GLN A 114 -1.48 0.04 0.44
C GLN A 114 -0.90 -0.42 -0.90
N LEU A 115 -0.08 0.42 -1.53
CA LEU A 115 0.58 0.12 -2.81
C LEU A 115 1.91 -0.59 -2.62
N THR A 116 2.67 -0.25 -1.57
CA THR A 116 4.01 -0.80 -1.35
C THR A 116 4.13 -1.53 -0.01
N LYS A 117 4.95 -2.58 0.00
CA LYS A 117 5.19 -3.44 1.17
C LYS A 117 6.48 -3.13 1.93
N GLY A 118 7.25 -2.13 1.50
CA GLY A 118 8.48 -1.73 2.17
C GLY A 118 8.21 -0.90 3.43
N ASP A 119 9.12 -0.98 4.39
CA ASP A 119 9.04 -0.25 5.66
C ASP A 119 9.57 1.18 5.59
N HIS A 120 10.31 1.53 4.53
CA HIS A 120 10.88 2.86 4.33
C HIS A 120 10.69 3.35 2.89
N ASP A 121 9.44 3.34 2.43
CA ASP A 121 9.03 3.79 1.11
C ASP A 121 8.50 5.23 1.14
N SER A 122 9.02 6.09 0.26
CA SER A 122 8.73 7.53 0.26
C SER A 122 8.82 8.16 -1.14
N THR A 123 8.40 9.43 -1.24
CA THR A 123 8.51 10.23 -2.46
C THR A 123 7.84 9.58 -3.70
N PRO A 124 6.55 9.23 -3.64
CA PRO A 124 5.84 8.66 -4.78
C PRO A 124 5.81 9.66 -5.96
N ARG A 125 6.05 9.22 -7.19
CA ARG A 125 5.97 10.06 -8.40
C ARG A 125 5.37 9.22 -9.53
N TRP A 126 4.16 9.56 -9.94
CA TRP A 126 3.53 8.92 -11.09
C TRP A 126 4.34 9.18 -12.36
N SER A 127 4.50 8.15 -13.19
CA SER A 127 4.96 8.35 -14.56
C SER A 127 3.94 9.20 -15.33
N PRO A 128 4.35 10.01 -16.32
CA PRO A 128 3.41 10.83 -17.09
C PRO A 128 2.30 10.03 -17.79
N ASP A 129 2.56 8.76 -18.12
CA ASP A 129 1.60 7.84 -18.71
C ASP A 129 0.76 7.05 -17.68
N GLY A 130 1.00 7.24 -16.39
CA GLY A 130 0.28 6.61 -15.29
C GLY A 130 0.57 5.12 -15.09
N LYS A 131 1.46 4.50 -15.87
CA LYS A 131 1.73 3.05 -15.80
C LYS A 131 2.64 2.65 -14.66
N TYR A 132 3.42 3.59 -14.13
CA TYR A 132 4.40 3.31 -13.09
C TYR A 132 4.30 4.33 -11.96
N LEU A 133 4.61 3.86 -10.76
CA LEU A 133 4.89 4.71 -9.62
C LEU A 133 6.38 4.59 -9.28
N LEU A 134 7.11 5.69 -9.45
CA LEU A 134 8.50 5.82 -9.02
C LEU A 134 8.51 6.24 -7.54
N PHE A 135 9.42 5.67 -6.76
CA PHE A 135 9.55 6.01 -5.34
C PHE A 135 10.96 5.72 -4.83
N LEU A 136 11.26 6.23 -3.64
CA LEU A 136 12.47 5.93 -2.90
C LEU A 136 12.18 4.81 -1.90
N ARG A 137 13.03 3.78 -1.89
CA ARG A 137 13.00 2.70 -0.91
C ARG A 137 14.32 2.64 -0.16
N ALA A 138 14.27 2.73 1.16
CA ALA A 138 15.36 2.28 2.01
C ALA A 138 15.04 0.88 2.56
N THR A 139 16.07 0.07 2.75
CA THR A 139 15.98 -1.21 3.46
C THR A 139 16.73 -1.10 4.77
N GLU A 140 16.48 -2.00 5.71
CA GLU A 140 17.32 -2.10 6.89
C GLU A 140 18.27 -3.29 6.79
N LYS A 141 19.52 -3.09 7.20
CA LYS A 141 20.51 -4.15 7.37
C LYS A 141 21.15 -4.00 8.74
N ASP A 142 21.14 -5.07 9.52
CA ASP A 142 21.69 -5.09 10.88
C ASP A 142 21.11 -3.97 11.78
N GLY A 143 19.82 -3.67 11.63
CA GLY A 143 19.12 -2.62 12.37
C GLY A 143 19.52 -1.19 11.99
N LYS A 144 20.20 -1.00 10.85
CA LYS A 144 20.57 0.31 10.34
C LYS A 144 19.89 0.55 8.99
N PRO A 145 19.35 1.75 8.75
CA PRO A 145 18.79 2.10 7.44
C PRO A 145 19.92 2.20 6.40
N GLU A 146 19.75 1.47 5.31
CA GLU A 146 20.56 1.60 4.11
C GLU A 146 20.16 2.86 3.33
N PRO A 147 21.06 3.43 2.51
CA PRO A 147 20.74 4.58 1.69
C PRO A 147 19.58 4.29 0.72
N PRO A 148 18.60 5.21 0.58
CA PRO A 148 17.43 4.99 -0.24
C PRO A 148 17.80 4.82 -1.72
N GLN A 149 17.14 3.90 -2.40
CA GLN A 149 17.32 3.60 -3.82
C GLN A 149 16.05 3.93 -4.60
N LEU A 150 16.19 4.23 -5.90
CA LEU A 150 15.05 4.38 -6.78
C LEU A 150 14.42 3.02 -7.04
N SER A 151 13.12 2.97 -6.86
CA SER A 151 12.28 1.81 -7.06
C SER A 151 11.07 2.16 -7.90
N MET A 152 10.56 1.17 -8.63
CA MET A 152 9.40 1.34 -9.49
C MET A 152 8.37 0.28 -9.20
N LEU A 153 7.10 0.68 -9.15
CA LEU A 153 5.95 -0.20 -9.02
C LEU A 153 5.10 -0.11 -10.30
N PRO A 154 4.87 -1.23 -11.02
CA PRO A 154 3.93 -1.25 -12.14
C PRO A 154 2.48 -1.16 -11.66
N MET A 155 1.70 -0.25 -12.25
CA MET A 155 0.29 -0.04 -11.86
C MET A 155 -0.66 -1.07 -12.45
N ALA A 156 -0.21 -1.82 -13.46
CA ALA A 156 -0.91 -3.00 -13.96
C ALA A 156 -0.84 -4.20 -12.99
N GLY A 157 -0.09 -4.09 -11.89
CA GLY A 157 0.16 -5.15 -10.93
C GLY A 157 1.56 -5.75 -11.04
N GLY A 158 1.92 -6.58 -10.05
CA GLY A 158 3.26 -7.16 -9.88
C GLY A 158 4.03 -6.52 -8.73
N ASP A 159 5.22 -7.06 -8.47
CA ASP A 159 6.08 -6.54 -7.41
C ASP A 159 6.89 -5.33 -7.88
N SER A 160 7.15 -4.42 -6.94
CA SER A 160 8.09 -3.32 -7.17
C SER A 160 9.53 -3.83 -7.28
N PHE A 161 10.36 -3.16 -8.07
CA PHE A 161 11.78 -3.47 -8.20
C PHE A 161 12.65 -2.22 -8.05
N SER A 162 13.83 -2.38 -7.46
CA SER A 162 14.85 -1.33 -7.38
C SER A 162 15.78 -1.42 -8.58
N PHE A 163 16.09 -0.28 -9.19
CA PHE A 163 16.95 -0.23 -10.39
C PHE A 163 18.20 0.64 -10.19
N THR A 164 18.41 1.16 -8.96
CA THR A 164 19.68 1.78 -8.56
C THR A 164 20.30 1.01 -7.41
N ASP A 165 21.63 1.02 -7.38
CA ASP A 165 22.44 0.53 -6.26
C ASP A 165 23.60 1.50 -6.02
N LEU A 166 23.27 2.63 -5.40
CA LEU A 166 24.20 3.73 -5.17
C LEU A 166 24.70 3.71 -3.71
N PRO A 167 26.03 3.77 -3.46
CA PRO A 167 26.63 3.77 -2.12
C PRO A 167 26.10 4.82 -1.15
N LYS A 168 25.60 5.94 -1.67
CA LYS A 168 24.97 7.01 -0.87
C LYS A 168 23.52 7.26 -1.27
N GLY A 169 22.91 6.32 -1.97
CA GLY A 169 21.52 6.37 -2.37
C GLY A 169 21.21 7.39 -3.45
N ALA A 170 19.92 7.51 -3.73
CA ALA A 170 19.29 8.46 -4.61
C ALA A 170 18.28 9.31 -3.82
N GLY A 171 17.98 10.50 -4.33
CA GLY A 171 17.01 11.40 -3.72
C GLY A 171 16.34 12.32 -4.74
N SER A 172 15.17 12.83 -4.38
CA SER A 172 14.40 13.81 -5.16
C SER A 172 14.20 13.43 -6.64
N PRO A 173 13.65 12.23 -6.94
CA PRO A 173 13.39 11.85 -8.32
C PRO A 173 12.29 12.70 -8.97
N VAL A 174 12.45 12.97 -10.26
CA VAL A 174 11.44 13.55 -11.14
C VAL A 174 11.45 12.87 -12.50
N TRP A 175 10.28 12.70 -13.09
CA TRP A 175 10.12 12.19 -14.44
C TRP A 175 10.37 13.30 -15.47
N SER A 176 10.94 12.94 -16.62
CA SER A 176 10.85 13.77 -17.81
C SER A 176 9.40 13.85 -18.28
N PRO A 177 8.97 14.96 -18.93
CA PRO A 177 7.59 15.08 -19.42
C PRO A 177 7.16 13.99 -20.40
N ASP A 178 8.11 13.42 -21.14
CA ASP A 178 7.87 12.32 -22.09
C ASP A 178 7.92 10.92 -21.43
N GLY A 179 8.22 10.84 -20.13
CA GLY A 179 8.30 9.59 -19.37
C GLY A 179 9.50 8.70 -19.70
N LYS A 180 10.45 9.15 -20.54
CA LYS A 180 11.59 8.33 -20.99
C LYS A 180 12.82 8.47 -20.10
N SER A 181 12.81 9.37 -19.14
CA SER A 181 13.98 9.63 -18.31
C SER A 181 13.58 10.03 -16.89
N ILE A 182 14.47 9.75 -15.95
CA ILE A 182 14.33 10.11 -14.55
C ILE A 182 15.55 10.94 -14.16
N ALA A 183 15.32 12.17 -13.70
CA ALA A 183 16.35 12.97 -13.05
C ALA A 183 16.28 12.79 -11.53
N PHE A 184 17.43 12.68 -10.88
CA PHE A 184 17.52 12.51 -9.44
C PHE A 184 18.85 13.07 -8.91
N THR A 185 18.96 13.18 -7.60
CA THR A 185 20.17 13.63 -6.91
C THR A 185 20.86 12.47 -6.21
N SER A 186 22.19 12.51 -6.13
CA SER A 186 22.96 11.55 -5.34
C SER A 186 24.28 12.18 -4.88
N ASP A 187 24.65 11.89 -3.63
CA ASP A 187 25.97 12.27 -3.08
C ASP A 187 27.07 11.24 -3.41
N THR A 188 26.73 10.19 -4.15
CA THR A 188 27.67 9.16 -4.62
C THR A 188 28.66 9.76 -5.62
N ASN A 189 29.95 9.67 -5.29
CA ASN A 189 31.05 10.06 -6.17
C ASN A 189 31.76 8.83 -6.80
N ALA A 190 32.77 9.07 -7.64
CA ALA A 190 33.52 8.01 -8.32
C ALA A 190 34.29 7.10 -7.34
N ASP A 191 34.87 7.67 -6.28
CA ASP A 191 35.60 6.90 -5.27
C ASP A 191 34.68 5.94 -4.50
N ASP A 192 33.45 6.36 -4.21
CA ASP A 192 32.44 5.56 -3.53
C ASP A 192 32.06 4.35 -4.40
N LEU A 193 31.84 4.56 -5.70
CA LEU A 193 31.53 3.48 -6.66
C LEU A 193 32.70 2.50 -6.79
N ALA A 194 33.93 3.00 -6.94
CA ALA A 194 35.11 2.16 -7.04
C ALA A 194 35.32 1.30 -5.77
N LYS A 195 34.98 1.82 -4.58
CA LYS A 195 35.00 1.04 -3.34
C LYS A 195 33.93 -0.04 -3.32
N GLN A 196 32.72 0.28 -3.78
CA GLN A 196 31.62 -0.67 -3.86
C GLN A 196 31.95 -1.83 -4.81
N GLU A 197 32.49 -1.54 -5.99
CA GLU A 197 32.92 -2.57 -6.95
C GLU A 197 34.02 -3.47 -6.39
N LYS A 198 35.03 -2.90 -5.72
CA LYS A 198 36.07 -3.68 -5.04
C LYS A 198 35.49 -4.58 -3.95
N LYS A 199 34.52 -4.08 -3.17
CA LYS A 199 33.84 -4.87 -2.14
C LYS A 199 33.06 -6.03 -2.75
N LYS A 200 32.27 -5.77 -3.81
CA LYS A 200 31.49 -6.79 -4.53
C LYS A 200 32.38 -7.88 -5.11
N ARG A 201 33.46 -7.52 -5.81
CA ARG A 201 34.44 -8.49 -6.35
C ARG A 201 35.04 -9.37 -5.27
N LYS A 202 35.43 -8.78 -4.13
CA LYS A 202 35.98 -9.54 -3.00
C LYS A 202 34.95 -10.52 -2.42
N GLU A 203 33.69 -10.12 -2.33
CA GLU A 203 32.59 -10.96 -1.84
C GLU A 203 32.26 -12.10 -2.82
N GLU A 204 32.29 -11.83 -4.13
CA GLU A 204 32.17 -12.83 -5.20
C GLU A 204 33.34 -13.85 -5.17
N GLU A 205 34.57 -13.39 -4.98
CA GLU A 205 35.74 -14.27 -4.84
C GLU A 205 35.65 -15.15 -3.59
N LEU A 206 35.21 -14.59 -2.46
CA LEU A 206 35.02 -15.33 -1.21
C LEU A 206 33.90 -16.37 -1.33
N THR A 207 32.75 -16.00 -1.91
CA THR A 207 31.63 -16.92 -2.12
C THR A 207 32.00 -18.06 -3.07
N LYS A 208 32.75 -17.76 -4.14
CA LYS A 208 33.29 -18.78 -5.05
C LYS A 208 34.25 -19.73 -4.32
N ALA A 209 35.23 -19.22 -3.58
CA ALA A 209 36.19 -20.03 -2.83
C ALA A 209 35.50 -20.92 -1.77
N MET A 210 34.47 -20.42 -1.09
CA MET A 210 33.66 -21.20 -0.14
C MET A 210 32.85 -22.30 -0.84
N SER A 211 32.29 -22.03 -2.02
CA SER A 211 31.56 -23.04 -2.80
C SER A 211 32.47 -24.17 -3.31
N GLU A 212 33.71 -23.84 -3.71
CA GLU A 212 34.70 -24.81 -4.17
C GLU A 212 35.28 -25.64 -3.01
N THR A 213 35.45 -25.02 -1.83
CA THR A 213 35.93 -25.71 -0.61
C THR A 213 34.87 -26.66 -0.03
N SER A 214 33.57 -26.33 -0.15
CA SER A 214 32.47 -27.19 0.31
C SER A 214 32.27 -28.45 -0.54
N ALA A 215 32.91 -28.56 -1.72
CA ALA A 215 32.80 -29.70 -2.63
C ALA A 215 33.89 -30.77 -2.44
N SER A 216 34.83 -30.61 -1.50
CA SER A 216 35.90 -31.59 -1.21
C SER A 216 35.74 -32.23 0.18
N PRO A 217 35.87 -33.57 0.34
CA PRO A 217 35.86 -34.21 1.66
C PRO A 217 37.07 -33.74 2.49
N PRO A 218 36.94 -33.61 3.83
CA PRO A 218 37.99 -32.99 4.64
C PRO A 218 39.19 -33.93 4.78
N ALA A 219 40.32 -33.52 4.21
CA ALA A 219 41.64 -34.00 4.63
C ALA A 219 42.14 -33.16 5.82
N SER A 220 42.65 -33.85 6.83
CA SER A 220 43.07 -33.35 8.15
C SER A 220 44.07 -32.18 8.10
N PRO A 221 44.03 -31.22 9.05
CA PRO A 221 44.89 -30.04 9.02
C PRO A 221 46.21 -30.23 9.80
N GLN A 222 47.32 -29.74 9.23
CA GLN A 222 48.56 -29.45 9.96
C GLN A 222 48.82 -27.94 10.07
N SER A 223 49.16 -27.58 11.32
CA SER A 223 49.62 -26.31 11.90
C SER A 223 50.63 -25.48 11.09
N SER A 224 50.49 -24.13 11.08
CA SER A 224 51.33 -23.21 11.89
C SER A 224 51.43 -21.75 11.39
N LYS A 225 51.18 -20.83 12.34
CA LYS A 225 51.87 -19.55 12.69
C LYS A 225 51.84 -18.29 11.78
N THR A 226 51.30 -17.22 12.37
CA THR A 226 51.42 -15.76 12.10
C THR A 226 52.87 -15.24 12.22
N PRO A 227 53.23 -14.10 11.58
CA PRO A 227 53.28 -12.82 12.33
C PRO A 227 52.94 -11.53 11.52
N THR A 228 52.49 -10.50 12.24
CA THR A 228 52.47 -9.04 11.92
C THR A 228 53.69 -8.36 12.58
N PRO A 229 54.13 -7.07 12.31
CA PRO A 229 53.24 -5.89 12.21
C PRO A 229 53.73 -4.54 11.54
N LYS A 230 52.84 -3.52 11.60
CA LYS A 230 52.99 -2.02 11.62
C LYS A 230 53.35 -1.22 10.35
N SER A 231 52.50 -0.24 9.96
CA SER A 231 52.65 1.22 10.26
C SER A 231 51.80 2.16 9.38
N ALA A 232 51.61 3.39 9.90
CA ALA A 232 50.63 4.45 9.59
C ALA A 232 50.74 5.22 8.26
N THR A 233 49.65 5.88 7.81
CA THR A 233 49.68 7.09 6.94
C THR A 233 48.39 7.95 7.01
N LYS A 234 48.57 9.20 7.47
CA LYS A 234 47.99 10.52 7.09
C LYS A 234 46.54 10.66 6.55
N LEU A 235 45.74 11.50 7.23
CA LEU A 235 44.45 12.04 6.75
C LEU A 235 44.62 13.18 5.73
N PRO A 236 43.76 13.28 4.69
CA PRO A 236 43.56 14.50 3.93
C PRO A 236 42.26 15.25 4.31
N ARG A 237 42.31 16.58 4.18
CA ARG A 237 41.24 17.55 4.45
C ARG A 237 40.00 17.33 3.57
N ARG A 238 38.82 17.28 4.19
CA ARG A 238 37.51 17.21 3.52
C ARG A 238 37.21 18.52 2.77
N ARG A 239 37.10 18.45 1.45
CA ARG A 239 36.34 19.45 0.66
C ARG A 239 34.85 19.09 0.69
N ARG A 240 33.98 20.08 0.82
CA ARG A 240 32.52 19.89 0.75
C ARG A 240 32.14 19.36 -0.64
N PRO A 241 31.39 18.25 -0.78
CA PRO A 241 30.94 17.79 -2.08
C PRO A 241 29.82 18.72 -2.59
N LYS A 242 29.94 19.12 -3.87
CA LYS A 242 28.81 19.69 -4.62
C LYS A 242 27.84 18.55 -4.92
N ARG A 243 26.53 18.77 -4.70
CA ARG A 243 25.49 17.83 -5.09
C ARG A 243 25.53 17.63 -6.60
N ASN A 244 25.64 16.39 -7.06
CA ASN A 244 25.60 16.06 -8.47
C ASN A 244 24.19 15.59 -8.85
N THR A 245 23.60 16.24 -9.86
CA THR A 245 22.35 15.78 -10.49
C THR A 245 22.71 14.67 -11.48
N ARG A 246 21.94 13.58 -11.46
CA ARG A 246 22.08 12.43 -12.36
C ARG A 246 20.77 12.23 -13.13
N VAL A 247 20.88 11.70 -14.35
CA VAL A 247 19.73 11.35 -15.19
C VAL A 247 19.90 9.90 -15.63
N ILE A 248 18.87 9.09 -15.47
CA ILE A 248 18.77 7.73 -16.03
C ILE A 248 17.79 7.77 -17.20
N PHE A 249 18.17 7.16 -18.32
CA PHE A 249 17.28 6.90 -19.44
C PHE A 249 16.61 5.55 -19.23
N MET A 250 15.30 5.49 -19.47
CA MET A 250 14.48 4.28 -19.36
C MET A 250 14.27 3.61 -20.70
#